data_AF-A0A3B0XL17-F1
#
_entry.id   AF-A0A3B0XL17-F1
#
_cell.length_a   1.000
_cell.length_b   1.000
_cell.length_c   1.000
_cell.angle_alpha   90.00
_cell.angle_beta   90.00
_cell.angle_gamma   90.00
#
_symmetry.space_group_name_H-M   'P 1'
#
loop_
_entity.id
_entity.type
_entity.pdbx_description
1 polymer ?
#
loop_
_entity_poly.entity_id
_entity_poly.type
_entity_poly.pdbx_seq_one_letter_code
_entity_poly.pdbx_strand_id
1 'polypeptide(L)'
;MQAQKINLAAVSVVGNTNDEEGQVVGVYTNAGSKYFQGAQSAFWQSLWEILDGELFFVTPEFDALSAAGAIVPLLVKEKDDIDILGRFSALAEVLFSMGIPENSVRQYEAEIKTGNILLIVNSKRAEVERSCEILHSEMQQATVHFA
;
A
#
# COMPACT_ATOMS: atom_id res chain seq x y z
N MET A 1 -11.06 -3.65 30.18
CA MET A 1 -10.61 -2.95 28.96
C MET A 1 -11.14 -3.70 27.76
N GLN A 2 -12.11 -3.14 27.03
CA GLN A 2 -12.43 -3.68 25.70
C GLN A 2 -11.25 -3.37 24.79
N ALA A 3 -10.68 -4.38 24.12
CA ALA A 3 -9.84 -4.17 22.96
C ALA A 3 -10.72 -3.49 21.92
N GLN A 4 -10.61 -2.17 21.77
CA GLN A 4 -11.52 -1.45 20.89
C GLN A 4 -10.95 -1.55 19.46
N LYS A 5 -11.83 -2.02 18.57
CA LYS A 5 -11.50 -2.55 17.25
C LYS A 5 -11.10 -1.42 16.29
N ILE A 6 -9.91 -1.50 15.70
CA ILE A 6 -9.55 -0.69 14.53
C ILE A 6 -10.40 -1.16 13.36
N ASN A 7 -10.96 -0.21 12.60
CA ASN A 7 -11.70 -0.52 11.38
C ASN A 7 -10.72 -0.86 10.25
N LEU A 8 -10.45 -2.16 10.05
CA LEU A 8 -9.53 -2.62 9.01
C LEU A 8 -10.01 -2.30 7.58
N ALA A 9 -11.31 -2.06 7.37
CA ALA A 9 -11.83 -1.64 6.06
C ALA A 9 -11.39 -0.23 5.65
N ALA A 10 -10.80 0.55 6.56
CA ALA A 10 -10.22 1.86 6.30
C ALA A 10 -8.68 1.82 6.16
N VAL A 11 -8.09 0.62 6.29
CA VAL A 11 -6.63 0.43 6.28
C VAL A 11 -6.17 0.01 4.89
N SER A 12 -5.00 0.48 4.50
CA SER A 12 -4.32 0.04 3.29
C SER A 12 -2.83 -0.07 3.52
N VAL A 13 -2.20 -1.01 2.84
CA VAL A 13 -0.74 -1.20 2.87
C VAL A 13 -0.24 -1.23 1.43
N VAL A 14 0.82 -0.48 1.14
CA VAL A 14 1.48 -0.42 -0.16
C VAL A 14 2.98 -0.51 0.03
N GLY A 15 3.68 -1.27 -0.82
CA GLY A 15 5.14 -1.40 -0.71
C GLY A 15 5.76 -2.04 -1.95
N ASN A 16 7.06 -1.79 -2.11
CA ASN A 16 7.87 -2.47 -3.09
C ASN A 16 8.22 -3.86 -2.55
N THR A 17 8.04 -4.85 -3.40
CA THR A 17 8.23 -6.26 -3.07
C THR A 17 9.47 -6.87 -3.69
N ASN A 18 10.19 -6.07 -4.47
CA ASN A 18 11.53 -6.36 -4.94
C ASN A 18 12.53 -6.00 -3.84
N ASP A 19 13.06 -7.02 -3.17
CA ASP A 19 13.96 -6.87 -2.02
C ASP A 19 15.44 -6.99 -2.43
N GLU A 20 15.74 -7.71 -3.52
CA GLU A 20 17.12 -7.94 -3.99
C GLU A 20 17.18 -8.15 -5.52
N GLU A 21 18.26 -7.66 -6.15
CA GLU A 21 18.52 -7.88 -7.58
C GLU A 21 18.60 -9.39 -7.90
N GLY A 22 17.80 -9.84 -8.87
CA GLY A 22 17.85 -11.21 -9.41
C GLY A 22 16.92 -12.22 -8.73
N GLN A 23 16.16 -11.83 -7.71
CA GLN A 23 15.11 -12.68 -7.14
C GLN A 23 13.84 -12.63 -7.98
N VAL A 24 13.27 -13.80 -8.27
CA VAL A 24 11.96 -13.87 -8.94
C VAL A 24 10.89 -13.53 -7.92
N VAL A 25 10.22 -12.40 -8.16
CA VAL A 25 9.05 -11.98 -7.40
C VAL A 25 7.80 -12.14 -8.25
N GLY A 26 6.73 -12.69 -7.68
CA GLY A 26 5.48 -12.81 -8.41
C GLY A 26 4.36 -13.46 -7.62
N VAL A 27 3.15 -13.41 -8.18
CA VAL A 27 1.98 -14.11 -7.64
C VAL A 27 1.63 -15.27 -8.56
N TYR A 28 1.42 -16.45 -7.99
CA TYR A 28 0.94 -17.63 -8.71
C TYR A 28 -0.31 -18.21 -8.07
N THR A 29 -1.15 -18.88 -8.86
CA THR A 29 -2.37 -19.53 -8.37
C THR A 29 -2.15 -21.04 -8.30
N ASN A 30 -2.44 -21.63 -7.14
CA ASN A 30 -2.45 -23.08 -6.94
C ASN A 30 -3.76 -23.48 -6.26
N ALA A 31 -4.46 -24.47 -6.84
CA ALA A 31 -5.75 -24.96 -6.34
C ALA A 31 -6.79 -23.85 -6.05
N GLY A 32 -6.78 -22.79 -6.85
CA GLY A 32 -7.68 -21.63 -6.69
C GLY A 32 -7.27 -20.61 -5.63
N SER A 33 -6.17 -20.85 -4.91
CA SER A 33 -5.58 -19.89 -3.96
C SER A 33 -4.40 -19.17 -4.58
N LYS A 34 -4.26 -17.86 -4.33
CA LYS A 34 -3.10 -17.06 -4.78
C LYS A 34 -1.98 -17.12 -3.74
N TYR A 35 -0.75 -17.17 -4.22
CA TYR A 35 0.45 -17.25 -3.41
C TYR A 35 1.46 -16.24 -3.92
N PHE A 36 2.10 -15.52 -3.00
CA PHE A 36 3.23 -14.67 -3.30
C PHE A 36 4.53 -15.47 -3.22
N GLN A 37 5.36 -15.36 -4.26
CA GLN A 37 6.72 -15.86 -4.31
C GLN A 37 7.68 -14.68 -4.22
N GLY A 38 8.63 -14.74 -3.28
CA GLY A 38 9.65 -13.72 -3.07
C GLY A 38 10.10 -13.65 -1.60
N ALA A 39 11.12 -12.83 -1.32
CA ALA A 39 11.68 -12.69 0.02
C ALA A 39 10.64 -12.26 1.07
N GLN A 40 9.70 -11.40 0.67
CA GLN A 40 8.64 -10.86 1.53
C GLN A 40 7.33 -11.69 1.51
N SER A 41 7.39 -12.97 1.10
CA SER A 41 6.18 -13.81 0.91
C SER A 41 5.32 -13.96 2.15
N ALA A 42 5.91 -14.31 3.29
CA ALA A 42 5.17 -14.43 4.55
C ALA A 42 4.48 -13.13 4.96
N PHE A 43 5.15 -11.98 4.74
CA PHE A 43 4.61 -10.67 5.05
C PHE A 43 3.38 -10.36 4.18
N TRP A 44 3.52 -10.37 2.86
CA TRP A 44 2.42 -10.05 1.94
C TRP A 44 1.27 -11.04 2.02
N GLN A 45 1.58 -12.33 2.18
CA GLN A 45 0.56 -13.35 2.31
C GLN A 45 -0.26 -13.17 3.60
N SER A 46 0.38 -12.83 4.72
CA SER A 46 -0.34 -12.51 5.95
C SER A 46 -1.22 -11.25 5.83
N LEU A 47 -0.77 -10.23 5.10
CA LEU A 47 -1.56 -9.03 4.87
C LEU A 47 -2.82 -9.31 4.03
N TRP A 48 -2.70 -10.10 2.97
CA TRP A 48 -3.84 -10.47 2.13
C TRP A 48 -4.83 -11.41 2.83
N GLU A 49 -4.44 -12.09 3.91
CA GLU A 49 -5.36 -12.81 4.79
C GLU A 49 -6.13 -11.89 5.75
N ILE A 50 -5.56 -10.73 6.10
CA ILE A 50 -6.10 -9.81 7.11
C ILE A 50 -6.92 -8.67 6.48
N LEU A 51 -6.49 -8.15 5.33
CA LEU A 51 -7.05 -6.98 4.68
C LEU A 51 -7.85 -7.36 3.43
N ASP A 52 -8.96 -6.66 3.21
CA ASP A 52 -9.76 -6.85 2.01
C ASP A 52 -9.03 -6.31 0.78
N GLY A 53 -8.91 -7.13 -0.25
CA GLY A 53 -8.29 -6.75 -1.52
C GLY A 53 -6.79 -7.02 -1.53
N GLU A 54 -6.35 -7.58 -2.66
CA GLU A 54 -4.96 -7.94 -2.95
C GLU A 54 -4.61 -7.43 -4.35
N LEU A 55 -3.43 -6.83 -4.49
CA LEU A 55 -2.93 -6.37 -5.77
C LEU A 55 -1.42 -6.59 -5.82
N PHE A 56 -0.96 -7.13 -6.95
CA PHE A 56 0.45 -7.21 -7.30
C PHE A 56 0.58 -6.80 -8.77
N PHE A 57 1.50 -5.90 -9.07
CA PHE A 57 1.77 -5.46 -10.44
C PHE A 57 3.21 -5.00 -10.62
N VAL A 58 3.73 -5.27 -11.81
CA VAL A 58 5.05 -4.86 -12.26
C VAL A 58 4.88 -3.56 -13.04
N THR A 59 5.64 -2.54 -12.67
CA THR A 59 5.58 -1.21 -13.28
C THR A 59 6.97 -0.66 -13.52
N PRO A 60 7.17 0.23 -14.51
CA PRO A 60 8.45 0.91 -14.70
C PRO A 60 8.93 1.69 -13.47
N GLU A 61 8.01 2.18 -12.64
CA GLU A 61 8.32 3.06 -11.53
C GLU A 61 8.81 2.32 -10.27
N PHE A 62 8.31 1.10 -10.03
CA PHE A 62 8.52 0.35 -8.78
C PHE A 62 9.10 -1.05 -8.96
N ASP A 63 9.26 -1.54 -10.19
CA ASP A 63 9.61 -2.94 -10.54
C ASP A 63 8.58 -3.98 -10.07
N ALA A 64 8.23 -4.02 -8.78
CA ALA A 64 7.22 -4.91 -8.23
C ALA A 64 6.47 -4.26 -7.06
N LEU A 65 5.26 -3.75 -7.31
CA LEU A 65 4.43 -3.13 -6.28
C LEU A 65 3.36 -4.10 -5.80
N SER A 66 3.26 -4.26 -4.47
CA SER A 66 2.11 -4.92 -3.83
C SER A 66 1.27 -3.91 -3.06
N ALA A 67 -0.03 -4.17 -3.05
CA ALA A 67 -0.97 -3.46 -2.21
C ALA A 67 -2.00 -4.40 -1.58
N ALA A 68 -2.53 -3.98 -0.45
CA ALA A 68 -3.61 -4.64 0.27
C ALA A 68 -4.57 -3.59 0.86
N GLY A 69 -5.83 -3.95 1.05
CA GLY A 69 -6.80 -3.09 1.73
C GLY A 69 -7.56 -2.12 0.82
N ALA A 70 -8.13 -1.09 1.44
CA ALA A 70 -9.09 -0.15 0.84
C ALA A 70 -8.58 0.61 -0.41
N ILE A 71 -7.26 0.71 -0.60
CA ILE A 71 -6.64 1.38 -1.75
C ILE A 71 -6.72 0.54 -3.04
N VAL A 72 -6.86 -0.79 -2.92
CA VAL A 72 -6.79 -1.71 -4.08
C VAL A 72 -7.82 -1.37 -5.17
N PRO A 73 -9.11 -1.15 -4.86
CA PRO A 73 -10.09 -0.77 -5.88
C PRO A 73 -9.76 0.55 -6.61
N LEU A 74 -9.10 1.49 -5.92
CA LEU A 74 -8.67 2.77 -6.53
C LEU A 74 -7.50 2.54 -7.50
N LEU A 75 -6.51 1.74 -7.10
CA LEU A 75 -5.37 1.38 -7.95
C LEU A 75 -5.79 0.58 -9.18
N VAL A 76 -6.76 -0.34 -9.03
CA VAL A 76 -7.29 -1.11 -10.16
C VAL A 76 -8.03 -0.21 -11.15
N LYS A 77 -8.82 0.74 -10.65
CA LYS A 77 -9.54 1.71 -11.49
C LYS A 77 -8.58 2.57 -12.31
N GLU A 78 -7.48 3.01 -11.71
CA GLU A 78 -6.47 3.82 -12.39
C GLU A 78 -5.73 3.06 -13.49
N LYS A 79 -5.59 1.73 -13.34
CA LYS A 79 -4.85 0.87 -14.30
C LYS A 79 -5.48 0.79 -15.70
N ASP A 80 -6.70 1.29 -15.87
CA ASP A 80 -7.41 1.33 -17.16
C ASP A 80 -7.35 2.72 -17.83
N ASP A 81 -6.88 3.75 -17.13
CA ASP A 81 -6.59 5.08 -17.70
C ASP A 81 -5.08 5.17 -17.94
N ILE A 82 -4.67 4.92 -19.19
CA ILE A 82 -3.29 5.19 -19.61
C ILE A 82 -3.13 6.70 -19.63
N ASP A 83 -2.63 7.25 -18.53
CA ASP A 83 -2.38 8.67 -18.37
C ASP A 83 -1.53 9.17 -19.55
N ILE A 84 -2.11 10.09 -20.32
CA ILE A 84 -1.67 10.50 -21.67
C ILE A 84 -0.27 11.18 -21.66
N LEU A 85 0.34 11.36 -20.49
CA LEU A 85 1.58 12.10 -20.30
C LEU A 85 2.67 11.37 -19.50
N GLY A 86 2.42 10.17 -18.96
CA GLY A 86 3.43 9.40 -18.20
C GLY A 86 4.07 10.18 -17.05
N ARG A 87 3.32 11.10 -16.44
CA ARG A 87 3.85 12.06 -15.46
C ARG A 87 3.64 11.60 -14.03
N PHE A 88 2.61 10.80 -13.77
CA PHE A 88 2.29 10.26 -12.46
C PHE A 88 2.23 8.74 -12.52
N SER A 89 2.67 8.07 -11.46
CA SER A 89 2.39 6.65 -11.29
C SER A 89 0.94 6.47 -10.86
N ALA A 90 0.37 5.28 -11.07
CA ALA A 90 -0.97 4.93 -10.57
C ALA A 90 -1.09 5.14 -9.04
N LEU A 91 0.00 4.97 -8.29
CA LEU A 91 0.00 5.25 -6.85
C LEU A 91 -0.08 6.76 -6.58
N ALA A 92 0.66 7.57 -7.35
CA ALA A 92 0.63 9.02 -7.20
C ALA A 92 -0.76 9.61 -7.50
N GLU A 93 -1.41 9.13 -8.56
CA GLU A 93 -2.78 9.49 -8.94
C GLU A 93 -3.77 9.23 -7.80
N VAL A 94 -3.71 8.00 -7.26
CA VAL A 94 -4.59 7.56 -6.19
C VAL A 94 -4.34 8.33 -4.89
N LEU A 95 -3.08 8.55 -4.49
CA LEU A 95 -2.76 9.35 -3.31
C LEU A 95 -3.18 10.82 -3.47
N PHE A 96 -2.99 11.40 -4.66
CA PHE A 96 -3.44 12.75 -4.95
C PHE A 96 -4.97 12.86 -4.91
N SER A 97 -5.69 11.86 -5.43
CA SER A 97 -7.16 11.79 -5.33
C SER A 97 -7.67 11.71 -3.88
N MET A 98 -6.83 11.24 -2.95
CA MET A 98 -7.10 11.24 -1.51
C MET A 98 -6.76 12.56 -0.80
N GLY A 99 -6.34 13.59 -1.54
CA GLY A 99 -6.00 14.92 -1.00
C GLY A 99 -4.55 15.03 -0.48
N ILE A 100 -3.69 14.06 -0.76
CA ILE A 100 -2.28 14.10 -0.34
C ILE A 100 -1.51 15.03 -1.30
N PRO A 101 -0.75 16.01 -0.78
CA PRO A 101 -0.06 16.98 -1.61
C PRO A 101 1.12 16.33 -2.36
N GLU A 102 1.43 16.85 -3.56
CA GLU A 102 2.40 16.29 -4.50
C GLU A 102 3.79 16.04 -3.88
N ASN A 103 4.26 16.92 -3.00
CA ASN A 103 5.54 16.77 -2.31
C ASN A 103 5.57 15.54 -1.39
N SER A 104 4.47 15.28 -0.67
CA SER A 104 4.34 14.09 0.17
C SER A 104 4.17 12.83 -0.65
N VAL A 105 3.42 12.88 -1.76
CA VAL A 105 3.32 11.76 -2.71
C VAL A 105 4.71 11.35 -3.20
N ARG A 106 5.51 12.29 -3.70
CA ARG A 106 6.88 12.02 -4.16
C ARG A 106 7.77 11.43 -3.07
N GLN A 107 7.62 11.90 -1.82
CA GLN A 107 8.34 11.33 -0.69
C GLN A 107 7.94 9.86 -0.47
N TYR A 108 6.65 9.55 -0.45
CA TYR A 108 6.19 8.18 -0.22
C TYR A 108 6.62 7.23 -1.33
N GLU A 109 6.57 7.66 -2.59
CA GLU A 109 7.08 6.84 -3.70
C GLU A 109 8.58 6.58 -3.57
N ALA A 110 9.38 7.57 -3.16
CA ALA A 110 10.81 7.41 -2.95
C ALA A 110 11.11 6.40 -1.82
N GLU A 111 10.40 6.51 -0.70
CA GLU A 111 10.53 5.60 0.45
C GLU A 111 10.13 4.17 0.06
N ILE A 112 9.03 4.02 -0.70
CA ILE A 112 8.59 2.72 -1.22
C ILE A 112 9.66 2.10 -2.12
N LYS A 113 10.29 2.90 -3.00
CA LYS A 113 11.38 2.43 -3.86
C LYS A 113 12.61 1.97 -3.09
N THR A 114 12.83 2.50 -1.89
CA THR A 114 13.92 2.05 -0.99
C THR A 114 13.54 0.86 -0.11
N GLY A 115 12.36 0.26 -0.32
CA GLY A 115 11.89 -0.93 0.41
C GLY A 115 11.04 -0.62 1.65
N ASN A 116 10.72 0.65 1.91
CA ASN A 116 9.81 0.99 3.00
C ASN A 116 8.35 0.71 2.62
N ILE A 117 7.53 0.49 3.63
CA ILE A 117 6.11 0.18 3.47
C ILE A 117 5.28 1.38 3.91
N LEU A 118 4.32 1.77 3.08
CA LEU A 118 3.35 2.80 3.38
C LEU A 118 2.08 2.16 3.98
N LEU A 119 1.81 2.48 5.24
CA LEU A 119 0.55 2.17 5.92
C LEU A 119 -0.36 3.40 5.88
N ILE A 120 -1.57 3.24 5.36
CA ILE A 120 -2.56 4.30 5.22
C ILE A 120 -3.78 3.94 6.08
N VAL A 121 -4.22 4.88 6.91
CA VAL A 121 -5.48 4.80 7.64
C VAL A 121 -6.36 5.95 7.18
N ASN A 122 -7.32 5.66 6.30
CA ASN A 122 -8.25 6.66 5.77
C ASN A 122 -9.58 6.58 6.52
N SER A 123 -9.68 7.27 7.65
CA SER A 123 -10.89 7.30 8.46
C SER A 123 -11.15 8.67 9.10
N LYS A 124 -12.22 8.74 9.90
CA LYS A 124 -12.56 9.91 10.71
C LYS A 124 -11.43 10.23 11.68
N ARG A 125 -11.26 11.53 11.97
CA ARG A 125 -10.21 12.07 12.85
C ARG A 125 -9.98 11.25 14.13
N ALA A 126 -11.03 10.94 14.88
CA ALA A 126 -10.91 10.20 16.14
C ALA A 126 -10.30 8.79 15.98
N GLU A 127 -10.54 8.13 14.84
CA GLU A 127 -9.94 6.82 14.56
C GLU A 127 -8.50 6.95 14.07
N VAL A 128 -8.17 8.02 13.34
CA VAL A 128 -6.79 8.33 12.94
C VAL A 128 -5.92 8.65 14.16
N GLU A 129 -6.39 9.53 15.04
CA GLU A 129 -5.70 9.89 16.29
C GLU A 129 -5.38 8.64 17.12
N ARG A 130 -6.38 7.77 17.29
CA ARG A 130 -6.21 6.49 17.96
C ARG A 130 -5.19 5.57 17.26
N SER A 131 -5.26 5.49 15.93
CA SER A 131 -4.34 4.64 15.17
C SER A 131 -2.90 5.14 15.34
N CYS A 132 -2.68 6.45 15.33
CA CYS A 132 -1.39 7.06 15.63
C CYS A 132 -0.91 6.74 17.05
N GLU A 133 -1.79 6.73 18.06
CA GLU A 133 -1.42 6.34 19.42
C GLU A 133 -0.92 4.89 19.51
N ILE A 134 -1.58 3.96 18.81
CA ILE A 134 -1.20 2.54 18.79
C ILE A 134 0.14 2.33 18.07
N LEU A 135 0.37 3.09 17.00
CA LEU A 135 1.51 2.89 16.10
C LEU A 135 2.75 3.71 16.48
N HIS A 136 2.67 4.56 17.50
CA HIS A 136 3.70 5.55 17.85
C HIS A 136 5.09 4.96 18.11
N SER A 137 5.22 3.70 18.55
CA SER A 137 6.50 3.03 18.78
C SER A 137 7.03 2.20 17.61
N GLU A 138 6.17 1.86 16.65
CA GLU A 138 6.47 0.88 15.59
C GLU A 138 6.70 1.54 14.22
N MET A 139 6.34 2.83 14.07
CA MET A 139 6.48 3.56 12.80
C MET A 139 7.80 4.31 12.73
N GLN A 140 8.45 4.25 11.55
CA GLN A 140 9.60 5.12 11.25
C GLN A 140 9.18 6.59 11.09
N GLN A 141 8.03 6.85 10.45
CA GLN A 141 7.49 8.19 10.21
C GLN A 141 5.96 8.13 10.19
N ALA A 142 5.28 9.12 10.78
CA ALA A 142 3.82 9.26 10.75
C ALA A 142 3.42 10.67 10.29
N THR A 143 2.49 10.76 9.35
CA THR A 143 1.98 12.04 8.82
C THR A 143 0.47 11.97 8.67
N VAL A 144 -0.23 13.01 9.13
CA VAL A 144 -1.68 13.13 8.98
C VAL A 144 -1.97 14.15 7.88
N HIS A 145 -2.68 13.70 6.85
CA HIS A 145 -3.19 14.56 5.77
C HIS A 145 -4.66 14.88 6.01
N PHE A 146 -5.03 16.13 5.76
CA PHE A 146 -6.42 16.57 5.78
C PHE A 146 -6.88 16.72 4.32
N ALA A 147 -7.78 15.83 3.91
CA ALA A 147 -8.48 15.92 2.63
C ALA A 147 -9.59 16.99 2.66
#